data_AF-W1W9Y0-F1
#
_entry.id   AF-W1W9Y0-F1
#
_cell.length_a   1.000
_cell.length_b   1.000
_cell.length_c   1.000
_cell.angle_alpha   90.00
_cell.angle_beta   90.00
_cell.angle_gamma   90.00
#
_symmetry.space_group_name_H-M   'P 1'
#
loop_
_entity.id
_entity.type
_entity.pdbx_description
1 polymer ?
#
loop_
_entity_poly.entity_id
_entity_poly.type
_entity_poly.pdbx_seq_one_letter_code
_entity_poly.pdbx_strand_id
1 'polypeptide(L)' 'IKKLAELGVEIAACGICLDYFGVKDKLGVGSITNMYAITDAILGDNIVKL' A
#
# COMPACT_ATOMS: atom_id res chain seq x y z
N ILE A 1 6.47 8.36 -5.80
CA ILE A 1 6.19 6.90 -5.84
C ILE A 1 5.64 6.39 -7.18
N LYS A 2 5.07 7.23 -8.07
CA LYS A 2 4.66 6.81 -9.44
C LYS A 2 5.77 6.06 -10.19
N LYS A 3 7.00 6.60 -10.19
CA LYS A 3 8.18 5.94 -10.77
C LYS A 3 8.46 4.55 -10.18
N LEU A 4 8.16 4.32 -8.91
CA LEU A 4 8.34 2.99 -8.29
C LEU A 4 7.30 2.01 -8.84
N ALA A 5 6.04 2.45 -8.93
CA ALA A 5 4.98 1.64 -9.57
C ALA A 5 5.29 1.34 -11.04
N GLU A 6 5.84 2.31 -11.79
CA GLU A 6 6.29 2.13 -13.18
C GLU A 6 7.45 1.12 -13.30
N LEU A 7 8.29 1.01 -12.26
CA LEU A 7 9.36 0.03 -12.16
C LEU A 7 8.87 -1.35 -11.66
N GLY A 8 7.55 -1.53 -11.49
CA GLY A 8 6.94 -2.78 -11.06
C GLY A 8 6.90 -3.00 -9.56
N VAL A 9 7.21 -1.97 -8.75
CA VAL A 9 7.07 -2.05 -7.30
C VAL A 9 5.59 -2.06 -6.93
N GLU A 10 5.18 -3.07 -6.18
CA GLU A 10 3.83 -3.15 -5.64
C GLU A 10 3.61 -2.08 -4.57
N ILE A 11 2.51 -1.33 -4.69
CA ILE A 11 2.11 -0.31 -3.72
C ILE A 11 0.74 -0.70 -3.20
N ALA A 12 0.65 -1.00 -1.90
CA ALA A 12 -0.58 -1.43 -1.25
C ALA A 12 -1.07 -0.36 -0.26
N ALA A 13 -2.39 -0.15 -0.22
CA ALA A 13 -3.02 0.74 0.76
C ALA A 13 -4.23 0.05 1.41
N CYS A 14 -4.36 0.16 2.73
CA CYS A 14 -5.51 -0.39 3.45
C CYS A 14 -6.78 0.40 3.17
N GLY A 15 -7.80 -0.25 2.61
CA GLY A 15 -9.07 0.39 2.24
C GLY A 15 -9.79 1.03 3.42
N ILE A 16 -9.85 0.36 4.57
CA ILE A 16 -10.48 0.90 5.79
C ILE A 16 -9.77 2.16 6.27
N CYS A 17 -8.44 2.21 6.17
CA CYS A 17 -7.67 3.40 6.53
C CYS A 17 -7.95 4.54 5.54
N LEU A 18 -7.96 4.26 4.24
CA LEU A 18 -8.29 5.26 3.21
C LEU A 18 -9.71 5.82 3.37
N ASP A 19 -10.67 4.95 3.70
CA ASP A 19 -12.05 5.32 4.04
C ASP A 19 -12.08 6.20 5.30
N TYR A 20 -11.38 5.80 6.37
CA TYR A 20 -11.26 6.57 7.61
C TYR A 20 -10.71 7.98 7.38
N PHE A 21 -9.71 8.12 6.51
CA PHE A 21 -9.13 9.41 6.16
C PHE A 21 -9.92 10.18 5.07
N GLY A 22 -10.97 9.60 4.49
CA GLY A 22 -11.76 10.23 3.43
C GLY A 22 -10.99 10.48 2.14
N VAL A 23 -10.00 9.64 1.83
CA VAL A 23 -9.09 9.80 0.68
C VAL A 23 -9.10 8.60 -0.26
N LYS A 24 -10.02 7.65 -0.10
CA LYS A 24 -10.10 6.45 -0.93
C LYS A 24 -10.21 6.76 -2.43
N ASP A 25 -11.08 7.70 -2.80
CA ASP A 25 -11.26 8.12 -4.21
C ASP A 25 -10.11 8.99 -4.73
N LYS A 26 -9.16 9.36 -3.86
CA LYS A 26 -7.96 10.14 -4.21
C LYS A 26 -6.72 9.26 -4.37
N LEU A 27 -6.86 7.93 -4.33
CA LEU A 27 -5.73 7.02 -4.51
C LEU A 27 -5.13 7.19 -5.91
N GLY A 28 -3.89 7.68 -5.97
CA GLY A 28 -3.23 8.01 -7.23
C GLY A 28 -2.48 6.86 -7.90
N VAL A 29 -1.91 5.94 -7.12
CA VAL A 29 -1.18 4.74 -7.59
C VAL A 29 -1.24 3.64 -6.51
N GLY A 30 -1.09 2.39 -6.95
CA GLY A 30 -1.20 1.23 -6.08
C GLY A 30 -2.59 0.62 -6.06
N SER A 31 -2.78 -0.40 -5.23
CA SER A 31 -4.04 -1.13 -5.08
C SER A 31 -4.61 -0.98 -3.67
N ILE A 32 -5.94 -1.00 -3.58
CA ILE A 32 -6.64 -1.07 -2.30
C ILE A 32 -6.65 -2.52 -1.84
N THR A 33 -6.21 -2.75 -0.61
CA THR A 33 -6.20 -4.04 0.07
C THR A 33 -6.69 -3.88 1.52
N ASN A 34 -6.30 -4.78 2.42
CA ASN A 34 -6.58 -4.72 3.85
C ASN A 34 -5.28 -4.76 4.68
N MET A 35 -5.41 -4.49 5.99
CA MET A 35 -4.28 -4.47 6.90
C MET A 35 -3.60 -5.83 7.05
N TYR A 36 -4.36 -6.94 7.02
CA TYR A 36 -3.80 -8.29 7.19
C TYR A 36 -2.80 -8.63 6.08
N ALA A 37 -3.16 -8.39 4.83
CA ALA A 37 -2.26 -8.62 3.69
C ALA A 37 -0.98 -7.77 3.78
N ILE A 38 -1.10 -6.51 4.22
CA ILE A 38 0.05 -5.61 4.41
C ILE A 38 0.95 -6.13 5.53
N THR A 39 0.40 -6.55 6.66
CA THR A 39 1.18 -7.08 7.77
C THR A 39 1.86 -8.40 7.41
N ASP A 40 1.18 -9.27 6.68
CA ASP A 40 1.75 -10.54 6.21
C ASP A 40 2.95 -10.29 5.29
N ALA A 41 2.84 -9.32 4.36
CA ALA A 41 3.96 -8.92 3.50
C ALA A 41 5.13 -8.36 4.32
N ILE A 42 4.86 -7.48 5.29
CA ILE A 42 5.91 -6.92 6.16
C ILE A 42 6.61 -8.02 6.96
N LEU A 43 5.87 -9.00 7.49
CA LEU A 43 6.43 -10.08 8.31
C LEU A 43 7.12 -11.16 7.48
N GLY A 44 6.69 -11.36 6.24
CA GLY A 44 7.22 -12.38 5.32
C GLY A 44 8.46 -11.93 4.54
N ASP A 45 8.66 -10.63 4.34
CA ASP A 45 9.69 -10.09 3.46
C ASP A 45 10.83 -9.37 4.20
N ASN A 46 11.91 -9.09 3.45
CA ASN A 46 13.03 -8.29 3.94
C ASN A 46 12.62 -6.82 4.06
N ILE A 47 12.50 -6.33 5.30
CA ILE A 47 12.10 -4.96 5.59
C ILE A 47 13.31 -4.01 5.54
N VAL A 48 13.21 -2.94 4.74
CA VAL A 48 14.12 -1.80 4.81
C VAL A 48 13.55 -0.76 5.78
N LYS A 49 14.31 -0.42 6.84
CA LYS A 49 13.98 0.62 7.81
C LYS A 49 14.87 1.85 7.56
N LEU A 50 14.28 3.04 7.61
CA LEU A 50 14.96 4.33 7.45
C LEU A 50 15.52 4.83 8.78
#